data_AF-A0A0M4LEQ5-F1
#
_entry.id   AF-A0A0M4LEQ5-F1
#
_cell.length_a   1.000
_cell.length_b   1.000
_cell.length_c   1.000
_cell.angle_alpha   90.00
_cell.angle_beta   90.00
_cell.angle_gamma   90.00
#
_symmetry.space_group_name_H-M   'P 1'
#
loop_
_entity.id
_entity.type
_entity.pdbx_description
1 polymer ?
#
loop_
_entity_poly.entity_id
_entity_poly.type
_entity_poly.pdbx_seq_one_letter_code
_entity_poly.pdbx_strand_id
1 'polypeptide(L)'
;MTDRSQHPPVTFEAARQIVASARRGSSRPGHYMVAAYGYESPRHWQIIDGSRDLLIDNDYAFQPVGEGPVLVDKITGELIELPSLYNFAYLNTFTPVGDVPSDEE
;
A
#
# COMPACT_ATOMS: atom_id res chain seq x y z
N MET A 1 0.76 -33.43 -8.83
CA MET A 1 -0.16 -32.30 -8.57
C MET A 1 0.15 -31.82 -7.17
N THR A 2 0.99 -30.79 -7.04
CA THR A 2 1.35 -30.25 -5.72
C THR A 2 0.41 -29.09 -5.43
N ASP A 3 -0.42 -29.30 -4.42
CA ASP A 3 -1.26 -28.29 -3.79
C ASP A 3 -0.42 -27.06 -3.43
N ARG A 4 -0.69 -25.92 -4.08
CA ARG A 4 -0.10 -24.61 -3.74
C ARG A 4 -1.08 -23.80 -2.88
N SER A 5 -1.88 -24.48 -2.06
CA SER A 5 -2.81 -23.85 -1.13
C SER A 5 -2.10 -23.58 0.19
N GLN A 6 -1.05 -22.74 0.19
CA GLN A 6 -0.50 -22.21 1.43
C GLN A 6 -0.40 -20.69 1.34
N HIS A 7 -0.86 -20.05 2.42
CA HIS A 7 -0.84 -18.62 2.67
C HIS A 7 0.47 -17.94 2.24
N PRO A 8 0.42 -16.65 1.90
CA PRO A 8 1.56 -15.96 1.32
C PRO A 8 2.74 -15.89 2.31
N PRO A 9 4.00 -16.12 1.86
CA PRO A 9 5.19 -16.02 2.71
C PRO A 9 5.45 -14.60 3.26
N VAL A 10 4.79 -13.56 2.74
CA VAL A 10 4.84 -12.19 3.28
C VAL A 10 3.53 -11.82 3.95
N THR A 11 3.59 -11.51 5.24
CA THR A 11 2.44 -10.97 6.00
C THR A 11 2.19 -9.50 5.67
N PHE A 12 0.99 -9.00 5.97
CA PHE A 12 0.67 -7.58 5.77
C PHE A 12 1.62 -6.65 6.54
N GLU A 13 1.93 -6.96 7.80
CA GLU A 13 2.88 -6.16 8.58
C GLU A 13 4.30 -6.23 8.00
N ALA A 14 4.75 -7.40 7.52
CA ALA A 14 6.04 -7.49 6.84
C ALA A 14 6.07 -6.63 5.57
N ALA A 15 4.98 -6.63 4.79
CA ALA A 15 4.85 -5.77 3.61
C ALA A 15 4.92 -4.27 3.95
N ARG A 16 4.28 -3.84 5.05
CA ARG A 16 4.40 -2.46 5.56
C ARG A 16 5.84 -2.09 5.91
N GLN A 17 6.59 -3.00 6.56
CA GLN A 17 7.98 -2.77 6.91
C GLN A 17 8.90 -2.69 5.68
N ILE A 18 8.61 -3.47 4.63
CA ILE A 18 9.33 -3.38 3.34
C ILE A 18 9.13 -1.99 2.73
N VAL A 19 7.89 -1.50 2.64
CA VAL A 19 7.57 -0.17 2.11
C VAL A 19 8.24 0.92 2.96
N ALA A 20 8.08 0.85 4.29
CA ALA A 20 8.69 1.81 5.21
C ALA A 20 10.21 1.88 5.02
N SER A 21 10.88 0.73 4.88
CA SER A 21 12.33 0.66 4.68
C SER A 21 12.76 1.26 3.34
N ALA A 22 12.03 0.99 2.27
CA ALA A 22 12.32 1.52 0.93
C ALA A 22 12.18 3.05 0.86
N ARG A 23 11.33 3.64 1.72
CA ARG A 23 10.96 5.06 1.66
C ARG A 23 11.69 5.94 2.66
N ARG A 24 12.46 5.36 3.59
CA ARG A 24 13.31 6.08 4.59
C ARG A 24 14.29 7.09 3.99
N GLY A 25 14.61 7.00 2.70
CA GLY A 25 15.51 7.95 1.99
C GLY A 25 14.79 8.88 1.01
N SER A 26 13.47 8.84 0.92
CA SER A 26 12.73 9.67 -0.04
C SER A 26 12.69 11.14 0.42
N SER A 27 12.97 12.07 -0.49
CA SER A 27 12.94 13.52 -0.23
C SER A 27 11.51 14.08 -0.19
N ARG A 28 10.55 13.32 0.33
CA ARG A 28 9.13 13.68 0.31
C ARG A 28 8.86 14.82 1.31
N PRO A 29 8.11 15.87 0.91
CA PRO A 29 7.68 16.91 1.84
C PRO A 29 6.70 16.31 2.87
N GLY A 30 6.77 16.77 4.13
CA GLY A 30 5.95 16.26 5.24
C GLY A 30 6.58 15.06 5.97
N HIS A 31 5.91 14.54 7.00
CA HIS A 31 6.41 13.37 7.74
C HIS A 31 5.89 12.07 7.11
N TYR A 32 6.75 11.34 6.39
CA TYR A 32 6.35 10.09 5.72
C TYR A 32 5.86 9.03 6.70
N MET A 33 4.76 8.34 6.35
CA MET A 33 4.20 7.24 7.12
C MET A 33 3.64 6.11 6.24
N VAL A 34 3.49 4.95 6.88
CA VAL A 34 2.78 3.78 6.34
C VAL A 34 1.59 3.51 7.25
N ALA A 35 0.37 3.59 6.72
CA ALA A 35 -0.86 3.42 7.49
C ALA A 35 -0.98 2.00 8.05
N ALA A 36 -1.75 1.83 9.13
CA ALA A 36 -2.00 0.53 9.77
C ALA A 36 -3.02 -0.35 9.03
N TYR A 37 -3.61 0.17 7.95
CA TYR A 37 -4.59 -0.48 7.11
C TYR A 37 -4.13 -0.50 5.66
N GLY A 38 -4.78 -1.32 4.85
CA GLY A 38 -4.53 -1.45 3.43
C GLY A 38 -5.56 -2.33 2.76
N TYR A 39 -5.19 -2.87 1.60
CA TYR A 39 -6.06 -3.75 0.84
C TYR A 39 -5.28 -4.97 0.35
N GLU A 40 -5.98 -6.07 0.08
CA GLU A 40 -5.35 -7.29 -0.38
C GLU A 40 -6.04 -7.93 -1.58
N SER A 41 -5.25 -8.56 -2.43
CA SER A 41 -5.72 -9.54 -3.41
C SER A 41 -5.08 -10.90 -3.12
N PRO A 42 -5.42 -11.98 -3.86
CA PRO A 42 -4.74 -13.26 -3.68
C PRO A 42 -3.21 -13.19 -3.84
N ARG A 43 -2.68 -12.18 -4.57
CA ARG A 43 -1.25 -12.08 -4.90
C ARG A 43 -0.54 -10.84 -4.35
N HIS A 44 -1.23 -9.79 -3.95
CA HIS A 44 -0.58 -8.55 -3.53
C HIS A 44 -1.20 -7.97 -2.28
N TRP A 45 -0.35 -7.32 -1.49
CA TRP A 45 -0.76 -6.31 -0.52
C TRP A 45 -0.71 -4.94 -1.20
N GLN A 46 -1.77 -4.16 -1.13
CA GLN A 46 -1.72 -2.72 -1.40
C GLN A 46 -1.46 -2.01 -0.08
N ILE A 47 -0.36 -1.28 -0.01
CA ILE A 47 0.06 -0.52 1.16
C ILE A 47 -0.36 0.93 0.98
N ILE A 48 -0.99 1.49 2.02
CA ILE A 48 -1.31 2.91 2.06
C ILE A 48 -0.14 3.64 2.72
N ASP A 49 0.54 4.46 1.93
CA ASP A 49 1.71 5.22 2.34
C ASP A 49 1.71 6.64 1.79
N GLY A 50 2.44 7.53 2.43
CA GLY A 50 2.46 8.94 2.04
C GLY A 50 2.87 9.86 3.18
N SER A 51 2.80 11.16 2.92
CA SER A 51 3.02 12.16 3.94
C SER A 51 1.88 12.12 4.97
N ARG A 52 2.22 12.17 6.26
CA ARG A 52 1.29 12.26 7.38
C ARG A 52 0.27 13.38 7.15
N ASP A 53 0.76 14.53 6.73
CA ASP A 53 -0.03 15.73 6.51
C ASP A 53 -1.16 15.46 5.49
N LEU A 54 -0.89 14.63 4.47
CA LEU A 54 -1.92 14.16 3.56
C LEU A 54 -2.81 13.08 4.19
N LEU A 55 -2.22 12.03 4.77
CA LEU A 55 -2.95 10.82 5.17
C LEU A 55 -3.81 10.97 6.43
N ILE A 56 -3.44 11.89 7.32
CA ILE A 56 -4.14 12.12 8.59
C ILE A 56 -4.81 13.49 8.59
N ASP A 57 -4.09 14.52 8.15
CA ASP A 57 -4.56 15.90 8.27
C ASP A 57 -5.30 16.37 6.99
N ASN A 58 -5.40 15.51 5.97
CA ASN A 58 -6.03 15.78 4.68
C ASN A 58 -5.44 17.02 3.96
N ASP A 59 -4.17 17.34 4.20
CA ASP A 59 -3.46 18.41 3.51
C ASP A 59 -2.96 17.94 2.14
N TYR A 60 -3.81 18.15 1.14
CA TYR A 60 -3.52 17.83 -0.25
C TYR A 60 -2.34 18.61 -0.86
N ALA A 61 -1.83 19.66 -0.21
CA ALA A 61 -0.60 20.33 -0.68
C ALA A 61 0.63 19.40 -0.58
N PHE A 62 0.54 18.34 0.22
CA PHE A 62 1.56 17.30 0.36
C PHE A 62 1.31 16.08 -0.53
N GLN A 63 0.31 16.12 -1.42
CA GLN A 63 0.06 15.05 -2.37
C GLN A 63 1.14 15.00 -3.46
N PRO A 64 1.87 13.88 -3.60
CA PRO A 64 2.77 13.70 -4.73
C PRO A 64 1.94 13.48 -6.00
N VAL A 65 2.09 14.40 -6.96
CA VAL A 65 1.43 14.27 -8.27
C VAL A 65 2.14 13.19 -9.08
N GLY A 66 1.37 12.22 -9.58
CA GLY A 66 1.85 11.24 -10.56
C GLY A 66 2.33 9.91 -9.98
N GLU A 67 2.43 9.77 -8.65
CA GLU A 67 2.69 8.48 -8.01
C GLU A 67 1.38 7.69 -7.84
N GLY A 68 1.38 6.43 -8.26
CA GLY A 68 0.26 5.52 -8.03
C GLY A 68 0.46 4.62 -6.82
N PRO A 69 -0.47 3.70 -6.56
CA PRO A 69 -0.44 2.83 -5.39
C PRO A 69 0.79 1.93 -5.33
N VAL A 70 1.27 1.67 -4.10
CA VAL A 70 2.36 0.74 -3.84
C VAL A 70 1.79 -0.63 -3.53
N LEU A 71 2.21 -1.63 -4.30
CA LEU A 71 1.90 -3.03 -4.05
C LEU A 71 3.14 -3.78 -3.57
N VAL A 72 2.92 -4.85 -2.80
CA VAL A 72 3.94 -5.82 -2.40
C VAL A 72 3.50 -7.21 -2.84
N ASP A 73 4.31 -7.91 -3.63
CA ASP A 73 4.04 -9.31 -3.99
C ASP A 73 4.12 -10.19 -2.74
N LYS A 74 3.04 -10.94 -2.53
CA LYS A 74 2.83 -11.77 -1.36
C LYS A 74 3.80 -12.95 -1.26
N ILE A 75 4.40 -13.37 -2.38
CA ILE A 75 5.34 -14.48 -2.49
C ILE A 75 6.79 -14.00 -2.38
N THR A 76 7.14 -12.94 -3.10
CA THR A 76 8.55 -12.51 -3.23
C THR A 76 8.90 -11.36 -2.29
N GLY A 77 7.91 -10.59 -1.83
CA GLY A 77 8.14 -9.34 -1.09
C GLY A 77 8.60 -8.20 -1.97
N GLU A 78 8.58 -8.36 -3.30
CA GLU A 78 8.98 -7.30 -4.23
C GLU A 78 7.98 -6.14 -4.22
N LEU A 79 8.51 -4.92 -4.28
CA LEU A 79 7.74 -3.69 -4.43
C LEU A 79 7.34 -3.50 -5.88
N ILE A 80 6.07 -3.20 -6.10
CA ILE A 80 5.50 -2.86 -7.41
C ILE A 80 4.85 -1.49 -7.27
N GLU A 81 5.44 -0.49 -7.91
CA GLU A 81 4.87 0.85 -7.99
C GLU A 81 3.97 0.93 -9.23
N LEU A 82 2.68 1.16 -9.03
CA LEU A 82 1.76 1.36 -10.14
C LEU A 82 1.85 2.80 -10.66
N PRO A 83 1.77 3.02 -11.98
CA PRO A 83 1.64 4.36 -12.53
C PRO A 83 0.29 4.98 -12.15
N SER A 84 0.25 6.30 -11.93
CA SER A 84 -0.95 7.03 -11.46
C SER A 84 -2.22 6.90 -12.31
N LEU A 85 -2.14 6.43 -13.56
CA LEU A 85 -3.27 6.40 -14.50
C LEU A 85 -3.99 5.05 -14.67
N TYR A 86 -3.52 3.93 -14.11
CA TYR A 86 -4.21 2.61 -14.20
C TYR A 86 -3.84 1.71 -13.01
N ASN A 87 -4.70 0.87 -12.41
CA ASN A 87 -5.81 0.07 -12.93
C ASN A 87 -6.90 -0.06 -11.84
N PHE A 88 -7.85 0.89 -11.80
CA PHE A 88 -8.94 0.87 -10.81
C PHE A 88 -9.73 -0.45 -10.81
N ALA A 89 -9.91 -1.09 -11.97
CA ALA A 89 -10.60 -2.36 -12.05
C ALA A 89 -9.87 -3.48 -11.29
N TYR A 90 -8.53 -3.48 -11.27
CA TYR A 90 -7.76 -4.44 -10.50
C TYR A 90 -7.82 -4.14 -9.01
N LEU A 91 -7.59 -2.89 -8.61
CA LEU A 91 -7.58 -2.50 -7.20
C LEU A 91 -8.98 -2.60 -6.56
N ASN A 92 -10.05 -2.40 -7.33
CA ASN A 92 -11.43 -2.58 -6.87
C ASN A 92 -11.78 -4.04 -6.53
N THR A 93 -10.93 -5.00 -6.91
CA THR A 93 -11.10 -6.41 -6.47
C THR A 93 -10.48 -6.69 -5.11
N PHE A 94 -9.76 -5.74 -4.53
CA PHE A 94 -9.04 -5.95 -3.30
C PHE A 94 -10.00 -5.84 -2.11
N THR A 95 -9.75 -6.65 -1.09
CA THR A 95 -10.50 -6.61 0.16
C THR A 95 -9.75 -5.79 1.21
N PRO A 96 -10.43 -5.01 2.04
CA PRO A 96 -9.81 -4.22 3.10
C PRO A 96 -9.12 -5.11 4.14
N VAL A 97 -8.00 -4.65 4.70
CA VAL A 97 -7.26 -5.30 5.78
C VAL A 97 -6.86 -4.27 6.83
N GLY A 98 -7.03 -4.62 8.10
CA GLY A 98 -6.87 -3.70 9.23
C GLY A 98 -8.10 -2.80 9.43
N ASP A 99 -7.95 -1.79 10.28
CA ASP A 99 -9.00 -0.83 10.59
C ASP A 99 -9.06 0.26 9.52
N VAL A 100 -9.59 -0.09 8.35
CA VAL A 100 -9.80 0.87 7.24
C VAL A 100 -10.85 1.90 7.67
N PRO A 101 -10.56 3.22 7.57
CA PRO A 101 -11.54 4.26 7.85
C PRO A 101 -12.81 4.09 7.00
N SER A 102 -13.98 4.33 7.58
CA SER A 102 -15.25 4.31 6.85
C SER A 102 -15.35 5.50 5.89
N ASP A 103 -15.96 5.28 4.72
CA ASP A 103 -16.27 6.35 3.76
C ASP A 103 -17.41 7.29 4.23
N GLU A 104 -18.03 7.03 5.40
CA GLU A 104 -19.05 7.90 5.98
C GLU A 104 -18.41 9.09 6.73
N GLU A 105 -18.21 10.19 5.99
CA GLU A 105 -18.25 11.57 6.51
C GLU A 105 -19.44 12.34 5.92
#